data_AF-A0A6A7FZD5-F1
#
_entry.id   AF-A0A6A7FZD5-F1
#
_cell.length_a   1.000
_cell.length_b   1.000
_cell.length_c   1.000
_cell.angle_alpha   90.00
_cell.angle_beta   90.00
_cell.angle_gamma   90.00
#
_symmetry.space_group_name_H-M   'P 1'
#
loop_
_entity.id
_entity.type
_entity.pdbx_description
1 polymer ?
#
loop_
_entity_poly.entity_id
_entity_poly.type
_entity_poly.pdbx_seq_one_letter_code
_entity_poly.pdbx_strand_id
1 'polypeptide(L)'
;VRGVIVSICQVVGCLLALHGVIVLFGAPLFSQVSETFHLSLLVTCLTCVRPFLTLGSHALHSLLTYKRITGVSESEVRAVLVLCGAWLGALPIPLDWDRPWQTWPLTCTFGALLGEAAASVYLLSHARQLKPLHSTR
;
A
#
# COMPACT_ATOMS: atom_id res chain seq x y z
N VAL A 1 10.99 9.42 21.00
CA VAL A 1 11.79 10.06 19.93
C VAL A 1 12.47 9.04 19.01
N ARG A 2 13.40 8.20 19.52
CA ARG A 2 14.13 7.21 18.69
C ARG A 2 13.24 6.27 17.86
N GLY A 3 12.17 5.71 18.43
CA GLY A 3 11.25 4.82 17.70
C GLY A 3 10.50 5.53 16.56
N VAL A 4 10.05 6.77 16.79
CA VAL A 4 9.34 7.58 15.79
C VAL A 4 10.26 7.91 14.61
N ILE A 5 11.51 8.27 14.88
CA ILE A 5 12.51 8.52 13.82
C ILE A 5 12.70 7.27 12.96
N VAL A 6 12.79 6.08 13.57
CA VAL A 6 12.93 4.83 12.83
C VAL A 6 11.70 4.56 11.94
N SER A 7 10.48 4.72 12.46
CA SER A 7 9.26 4.57 11.66
C SER A 7 9.21 5.55 10.49
N ILE A 8 9.61 6.82 10.69
CA ILE A 8 9.70 7.82 9.61
C ILE A 8 10.70 7.37 8.55
N CYS A 9 11.90 6.95 8.95
CA CYS A 9 12.90 6.44 8.01
C CYS A 9 12.40 5.23 7.22
N GLN A 10 11.65 4.33 7.86
CA GLN A 10 11.02 3.17 7.19
C GLN A 10 9.96 3.61 6.18
N VAL A 11 9.09 4.57 6.52
CA VAL A 11 8.10 5.14 5.58
C VAL A 11 8.81 5.74 4.36
N VAL A 12 9.84 6.56 4.58
CA VAL A 12 10.60 7.20 3.50
C VAL A 12 11.28 6.14 2.62
N GLY A 13 11.86 5.10 3.22
CA GLY A 13 12.44 3.99 2.48
C GLY A 13 11.43 3.26 1.61
N CYS A 14 10.24 2.94 2.15
CA CYS A 14 9.15 2.32 1.38
C CYS A 14 8.63 3.22 0.27
N LEU A 15 8.51 4.53 0.52
CA LEU A 15 8.10 5.52 -0.49
C LEU A 15 9.03 5.50 -1.70
N LEU A 16 10.35 5.60 -1.45
CA LEU A 16 11.34 5.60 -2.51
C LEU A 16 11.38 4.27 -3.26
N ALA A 17 11.27 3.15 -2.54
CA ALA A 17 11.22 1.82 -3.15
C ALA A 17 9.98 1.64 -4.03
N LEU A 18 8.79 2.02 -3.55
CA LEU A 18 7.54 1.93 -4.30
C LEU A 18 7.54 2.86 -5.51
N HIS A 19 8.10 4.06 -5.39
CA HIS A 19 8.29 4.96 -6.53
C HIS A 19 9.15 4.32 -7.63
N GLY A 20 10.28 3.73 -7.23
CA GLY A 20 11.13 2.98 -8.15
C GLY A 20 10.39 1.81 -8.82
N VAL A 21 9.61 1.04 -8.06
CA VAL A 21 8.80 -0.06 -8.61
C VAL A 21 7.77 0.46 -9.61
N ILE A 22 7.01 1.51 -9.27
CA ILE A 22 5.99 2.08 -10.15
C ILE A 22 6.61 2.56 -11.47
N VAL A 23 7.78 3.20 -11.40
CA VAL A 23 8.58 3.60 -12.56
C VAL A 23 9.01 2.40 -13.40
N LEU A 24 9.54 1.34 -12.77
CA LEU A 24 9.96 0.11 -13.46
C LEU A 24 8.79 -0.62 -14.13
N PHE A 25 7.57 -0.44 -13.62
CA PHE A 25 6.34 -0.99 -14.19
C PHE A 25 5.75 -0.12 -15.32
N GLY A 26 6.47 0.91 -15.78
CA GLY A 26 6.12 1.69 -16.96
C GLY A 26 5.53 3.07 -16.67
N ALA A 27 5.60 3.55 -15.43
CA ALA A 27 5.23 4.93 -15.16
C ALA A 27 6.19 5.93 -15.85
N PRO A 28 5.69 7.10 -16.26
CA PRO A 28 6.51 8.17 -16.83
C PRO A 28 7.71 8.57 -15.95
N LEU A 29 8.91 8.53 -16.54
CA LEU A 29 10.19 8.80 -15.88
C LEU A 29 10.57 10.29 -15.82
N PHE A 30 10.31 11.02 -16.90
CA PHE A 30 10.73 12.41 -17.07
C PHE A 30 9.54 13.37 -17.19
N SER A 31 8.43 12.90 -17.76
CA SER A 31 7.14 13.58 -17.73
C SER A 31 6.35 13.10 -16.51
N GLN A 32 5.48 13.95 -15.96
CA GLN A 32 4.54 13.59 -14.89
C GLN A 32 5.19 12.97 -13.63
N VAL A 33 6.43 13.36 -13.32
CA VAL A 33 7.19 12.83 -12.16
C VAL A 33 6.47 13.15 -10.85
N SER A 34 5.88 14.35 -10.76
CA SER A 34 5.16 14.76 -9.56
C SER A 34 3.97 13.85 -9.29
N GLU A 35 3.27 13.45 -10.34
CA GLU A 35 2.07 12.63 -10.30
C GLU A 35 2.43 11.19 -9.95
N THR A 36 3.49 10.64 -10.53
CA THR A 36 4.06 9.35 -10.13
C THR A 36 4.49 9.36 -8.67
N PHE A 37 5.09 10.46 -8.19
CA PHE A 37 5.44 10.64 -6.79
C PHE A 37 4.20 10.67 -5.88
N HIS A 38 3.15 11.41 -6.24
CA HIS A 38 1.90 11.45 -5.48
C HIS A 38 1.22 10.07 -5.41
N LEU A 39 1.22 9.30 -6.51
CA LEU A 39 0.71 7.93 -6.50
C LEU A 39 1.52 7.05 -5.54
N SER A 40 2.84 7.15 -5.59
CA SER A 40 3.76 6.40 -4.71
C SER A 40 3.54 6.75 -3.24
N LEU A 41 3.34 8.04 -2.95
CA LEU A 41 3.00 8.56 -1.63
C LEU A 41 1.68 7.99 -1.14
N LEU A 42 0.63 8.01 -1.96
CA LEU A 42 -0.68 7.45 -1.63
C LEU A 42 -0.56 5.96 -1.29
N VAL A 43 0.04 5.15 -2.16
CA VAL A 43 0.19 3.71 -1.94
C VAL A 43 1.00 3.42 -0.68
N THR A 44 2.05 4.20 -0.42
CA THR A 44 2.84 4.08 0.83
C THR A 44 1.99 4.42 2.06
N CYS A 45 1.20 5.48 2.00
CA CYS A 45 0.29 5.87 3.08
C CYS A 45 -0.73 4.77 3.39
N LEU A 46 -1.31 4.17 2.36
CA LEU A 46 -2.34 3.13 2.51
C LEU A 46 -1.76 1.81 3.06
N THR A 47 -0.54 1.44 2.65
CA THR A 47 0.04 0.11 2.94
C THR A 47 1.03 0.10 4.12
N CYS A 48 1.84 1.14 4.31
CA CYS A 48 2.99 1.11 5.23
C CYS A 48 2.78 1.87 6.54
N VAL A 49 1.94 2.91 6.57
CA VAL A 49 1.80 3.77 7.77
C VAL A 49 1.29 2.98 8.98
N ARG A 50 0.21 2.21 8.81
CA ARG A 50 -0.36 1.38 9.88
C ARG A 50 0.64 0.37 10.47
N PRO A 51 1.27 -0.52 9.69
CA PRO A 51 2.22 -1.48 10.25
C PRO A 51 3.43 -0.80 10.92
N PHE A 52 3.87 0.37 10.46
CA PHE A 52 5.01 1.09 11.03
C PHE A 52 4.67 1.83 12.33
N LEU A 53 3.39 2.18 12.53
CA LEU A 53 2.88 2.69 13.81
C LEU A 53 2.66 1.56 14.82
N THR A 54 2.18 0.39 14.38
CA THR A 54 1.83 -0.72 15.30
C THR A 54 3.02 -1.59 15.68
N LEU A 55 3.93 -1.89 14.74
CA LEU A 55 5.08 -2.78 14.96
C LEU A 55 6.39 -2.01 15.22
N GLY A 56 6.39 -0.68 15.02
CA GLY A 56 7.55 0.18 15.26
C GLY A 56 8.79 -0.24 14.49
N SER A 57 9.95 -0.24 15.17
CA SER A 57 11.25 -0.55 14.54
C SER A 57 11.35 -1.93 13.90
N HIS A 58 10.56 -2.90 14.37
CA HIS A 58 10.57 -4.26 13.83
C HIS A 58 9.69 -4.44 12.60
N ALA A 59 8.92 -3.43 12.21
CA ALA A 59 7.92 -3.57 11.17
C ALA A 59 8.49 -3.94 9.80
N LEU A 60 9.53 -3.23 9.35
CA LEU A 60 10.17 -3.53 8.06
C LEU A 60 10.83 -4.90 8.07
N HIS A 61 11.49 -5.29 9.17
CA HIS A 61 12.02 -6.64 9.32
C HIS A 61 10.91 -7.70 9.30
N SER A 62 9.78 -7.45 9.97
CA SER A 62 8.63 -8.34 9.98
C SER A 62 8.01 -8.51 8.58
N LEU A 63 7.92 -7.43 7.80
CA LEU A 63 7.45 -7.46 6.42
C LEU A 63 8.40 -8.25 5.51
N LEU A 64 9.72 -8.08 5.67
CA LEU A 64 10.72 -8.71 4.81
C LEU A 64 11.02 -10.17 5.16
N THR A 65 11.06 -10.52 6.44
CA THR A 65 11.45 -11.86 6.89
C THR A 65 10.29 -12.86 6.82
N TYR A 66 9.04 -12.40 6.65
CA TYR A 66 7.86 -13.25 6.53
C TYR A 66 7.83 -14.40 7.57
N LYS A 67 8.16 -14.10 8.83
CA LYS A 67 8.19 -15.13 9.89
C LYS A 67 6.75 -15.37 10.36
N ARG A 68 6.05 -16.22 9.62
CA ARG A 68 4.64 -16.56 9.80
C ARG A 68 4.47 -17.44 11.04
N ILE A 69 3.91 -16.88 12.12
CA ILE A 69 3.57 -17.69 13.30
C ILE A 69 2.08 -18.09 13.28
N THR A 70 1.15 -17.26 12.80
CA THR A 70 -0.26 -17.66 12.53
C THR A 70 -1.01 -16.58 11.72
N GLY A 71 -1.83 -16.97 10.73
CA GLY A 71 -2.85 -16.11 10.10
C GLY A 71 -2.36 -15.11 9.04
N VAL A 72 -3.31 -14.48 8.32
CA VAL A 72 -3.07 -13.34 7.41
C VAL A 72 -3.22 -12.05 8.22
N SER A 73 -2.22 -11.16 8.17
CA SER A 73 -2.27 -9.90 8.93
C SER A 73 -3.16 -8.85 8.24
N GLU A 74 -3.77 -7.94 9.01
CA GLU A 74 -4.53 -6.82 8.46
C GLU A 74 -3.70 -5.98 7.46
N SER A 75 -2.43 -5.73 7.79
CA SER A 75 -1.49 -5.02 6.92
C SER A 75 -1.25 -5.74 5.60
N GLU A 76 -1.15 -7.07 5.61
CA GLU A 76 -1.00 -7.86 4.38
C GLU A 76 -2.23 -7.78 3.48
N VAL A 77 -3.43 -7.95 4.05
CA VAL A 77 -4.68 -7.86 3.28
C VAL A 77 -4.79 -6.51 2.59
N ARG A 78 -4.56 -5.43 3.35
CA ARG A 78 -4.58 -4.06 2.82
C ARG A 78 -3.52 -3.87 1.74
N ALA A 79 -2.28 -4.27 2.01
CA ALA A 79 -1.19 -4.12 1.06
C ALA A 79 -1.49 -4.83 -0.27
N VAL A 80 -1.94 -6.09 -0.21
CA VAL A 80 -2.29 -6.86 -1.40
C VAL A 80 -3.42 -6.19 -2.18
N LEU A 81 -4.54 -5.86 -1.53
CA LEU A 81 -5.69 -5.31 -2.24
C LEU A 81 -5.44 -3.90 -2.79
N VAL A 82 -4.71 -3.05 -2.07
CA VAL A 82 -4.31 -1.72 -2.56
C VAL A 82 -3.37 -1.82 -3.76
N LEU A 83 -2.34 -2.67 -3.68
CA LEU A 83 -1.38 -2.85 -4.78
C LEU A 83 -2.05 -3.50 -6.00
N CYS A 84 -2.87 -4.52 -5.80
CA CYS A 84 -3.66 -5.13 -6.87
C CYS A 84 -4.63 -4.11 -7.49
N GLY A 85 -5.32 -3.31 -6.67
CA GLY A 85 -6.22 -2.26 -7.15
C GLY A 85 -5.48 -1.21 -7.97
N ALA A 86 -4.34 -0.72 -7.49
CA ALA A 86 -3.49 0.23 -8.23
C ALA A 86 -3.01 -0.34 -9.56
N TRP A 87 -2.57 -1.62 -9.56
CA TRP A 87 -2.12 -2.31 -10.76
C TRP A 87 -3.24 -2.53 -11.78
N LEU A 88 -4.41 -2.99 -11.34
CA LEU A 88 -5.60 -3.11 -12.20
C LEU A 88 -6.06 -1.75 -12.74
N GLY A 89 -5.88 -0.68 -11.96
CA GLY A 89 -6.12 0.69 -12.38
C GLY A 89 -5.23 1.15 -13.53
N ALA A 90 -4.13 0.48 -13.85
CA ALA A 90 -3.32 0.79 -15.03
C ALA A 90 -3.94 0.25 -16.34
N LEU A 91 -4.82 -0.77 -16.26
CA LEU A 91 -5.40 -1.43 -17.44
C LEU A 91 -6.22 -0.51 -18.36
N PRO A 92 -6.98 0.48 -17.86
CA PRO A 92 -7.75 1.38 -18.72
C PRO A 92 -6.92 2.47 -19.42
N ILE A 93 -5.65 2.67 -19.04
CA ILE A 93 -4.78 3.71 -19.63
C ILE A 93 -4.45 3.46 -21.10
N PRO A 94 -4.03 2.25 -21.53
CA PRO A 94 -3.74 1.96 -22.94
C PRO A 94 -4.99 1.79 -23.81
N LEU A 95 -6.19 2.00 -23.26
CA LEU A 95 -7.43 1.86 -24.01
C LEU A 95 -7.70 3.19 -24.74
N ASP A 96 -7.64 3.18 -26.07
CA ASP A 96 -7.75 4.36 -26.95
C ASP A 96 -9.16 5.00 -26.97
N TRP A 97 -9.75 5.23 -25.81
CA TRP A 97 -10.99 5.99 -25.66
C TRP A 97 -10.73 7.50 -25.55
N ASP A 98 -9.46 7.92 -25.45
CA ASP A 98 -8.99 9.31 -25.35
C ASP A 98 -9.79 10.14 -24.34
N ARG A 99 -10.05 9.57 -23.15
CA ARG A 99 -10.85 10.23 -22.12
C ARG A 99 -9.99 10.84 -21.03
N PRO A 100 -10.38 12.01 -20.49
CA PRO A 100 -9.64 12.67 -19.41
C PRO A 100 -9.58 11.84 -18.13
N TRP A 101 -10.47 10.85 -17.97
CA TRP A 101 -10.42 9.95 -16.81
C TRP A 101 -9.34 8.86 -16.94
N GLN A 102 -8.77 8.62 -18.12
CA GLN A 102 -7.69 7.64 -18.38
C GLN A 102 -6.29 8.22 -18.15
N THR A 103 -6.18 9.50 -17.86
CA THR A 103 -4.90 10.18 -17.68
C THR A 103 -4.13 9.61 -16.49
N TRP A 104 -2.84 9.34 -16.68
CA TRP A 104 -1.95 8.91 -15.59
C TRP A 104 -1.91 9.98 -14.49
N PRO A 105 -1.90 9.62 -13.19
CA PRO A 105 -2.09 8.30 -12.56
C PRO A 105 -3.53 8.13 -12.02
N LEU A 106 -4.52 8.79 -12.62
CA LEU A 106 -5.85 8.93 -12.03
C LEU A 106 -6.55 7.58 -11.82
N THR A 107 -6.53 6.70 -12.83
CA THR A 107 -7.14 5.37 -12.76
C THR A 107 -6.44 4.47 -11.73
N CYS A 108 -5.11 4.52 -11.66
CA CYS A 108 -4.32 3.83 -10.63
C CYS A 108 -4.64 4.33 -9.22
N THR A 109 -4.87 5.64 -9.07
CA THR A 109 -5.24 6.27 -7.81
C THR A 109 -6.60 5.77 -7.33
N PHE A 110 -7.61 5.77 -8.21
CA PHE A 110 -8.92 5.19 -7.91
C PHE A 110 -8.83 3.70 -7.60
N GLY A 111 -8.04 2.96 -8.36
CA GLY A 111 -7.78 1.54 -8.12
C GLY A 111 -7.21 1.27 -6.72
N ALA A 112 -6.21 2.05 -6.28
CA ALA A 112 -5.63 1.94 -4.95
C ALA A 112 -6.66 2.21 -3.84
N LEU A 113 -7.49 3.24 -4.01
CA LEU A 113 -8.55 3.58 -3.05
C LEU A 113 -9.66 2.52 -2.99
N LEU A 114 -10.06 1.96 -4.14
CA LEU A 114 -11.00 0.84 -4.20
C LEU A 114 -10.42 -0.41 -3.55
N GLY A 115 -9.13 -0.67 -3.71
CA GLY A 115 -8.41 -1.74 -3.02
C GLY A 115 -8.45 -1.57 -1.50
N GLU A 116 -8.24 -0.36 -0.99
CA GLU A 116 -8.36 -0.05 0.44
C GLU A 116 -9.79 -0.21 0.97
N ALA A 117 -10.78 0.21 0.19
CA ALA A 117 -12.19 0.02 0.53
C ALA A 117 -12.53 -1.48 0.60
N ALA A 118 -12.11 -2.26 -0.40
CA ALA A 118 -12.29 -3.71 -0.44
C ALA A 118 -11.60 -4.41 0.75
N ALA A 119 -10.37 -3.99 1.09
CA ALA A 119 -9.67 -4.50 2.27
C ALA A 119 -10.43 -4.21 3.56
N SER A 120 -10.96 -3.00 3.69
CA SER A 120 -11.76 -2.61 4.86
C SER A 120 -13.04 -3.46 4.97
N VAL A 121 -13.75 -3.69 3.86
CA VAL A 121 -14.93 -4.58 3.82
C VAL A 121 -14.56 -6.03 4.16
N TYR A 122 -13.46 -6.54 3.60
CA TYR A 122 -12.98 -7.89 3.89
C TYR A 122 -12.63 -8.06 5.37
N LEU A 123 -11.88 -7.13 5.94
CA LEU A 123 -11.47 -7.18 7.33
C LEU A 123 -12.67 -7.05 8.27
N LEU A 124 -13.64 -6.19 7.96
CA LEU A 124 -14.87 -6.05 8.75
C LEU A 124 -15.74 -7.32 8.70
N SER A 125 -15.90 -7.93 7.52
CA SER A 125 -16.66 -9.18 7.38
C SER A 125 -16.01 -10.36 8.12
N HIS A 126 -14.69 -10.34 8.28
CA HIS A 126 -13.92 -11.37 8.98
C HIS A 126 -13.49 -10.96 10.41
N ALA A 127 -13.89 -9.78 10.89
CA ALA A 127 -13.45 -9.22 12.17
C ALA A 127 -13.84 -10.11 13.37
N ARG A 128 -14.92 -10.89 13.25
CA ARG A 128 -15.36 -11.84 14.30
C ARG A 128 -14.38 -13.01 14.52
N GLN A 129 -13.44 -13.24 13.60
CA GLN A 129 -12.42 -14.29 13.72
C GLN A 129 -11.09 -13.78 14.31
N LEU A 130 -10.93 -12.47 14.49
CA LEU A 130 -9.75 -11.88 15.12
C LEU A 130 -9.87 -12.07 16.64
N LYS A 131 -9.19 -13.11 17.17
CA LYS A 131 -9.11 -13.33 18.62
C LYS A 131 -8.50 -12.10 19.30
N PRO A 132 -9.11 -11.56 20.37
CA PRO A 132 -8.50 -10.48 21.14
C PRO A 132 -7.19 -10.97 21.77
N LEU A 133 -6.11 -10.21 21.54
CA LEU A 133 -4.74 -10.47 22.04
C LEU A 133 -4.59 -10.37 23.58
N HIS A 134 -5.69 -10.30 24.34
CA HIS A 134 -5.70 -10.09 25.79
C HIS A 134 -6.46 -11.19 26.55
N SER A 135 -6.25 -12.46 26.17
CA SER A 135 -6.66 -13.60 26.97
C SER A 135 -5.47 -14.47 27.37
N THR A 136 -4.52 -13.86 28.06
CA THR A 136 -3.62 -14.59 28.98
C THR A 136 -3.68 -13.86 30.31
N ARG A 137 -4.40 -14.48 31.26
CA ARG A 137 -4.15 -14.29 32.68
C ARG A 137 -2.73 -14.72 33.00
#